data_AF-A0A3B4BLS8-F1
#
_entry.id   AF-A0A3B4BLS8-F1
#
_cell.length_a   1.000
_cell.length_b   1.000
_cell.length_c   1.000
_cell.angle_alpha   90.00
_cell.angle_beta   90.00
_cell.angle_gamma   90.00
#
_symmetry.space_group_name_H-M   'P 1'
#
loop_
_entity.id
_entity.type
_entity.pdbx_description
1 polymer ?
#
loop_
_entity_poly.entity_id
_entity_poly.type
_entity_poly.pdbx_seq_one_letter_code
_entity_poly.pdbx_strand_id
1 'polypeptide(L)'
;MQLELSRVVHGTSRLGVLRGVGNKAGEYSLDTPGCLLYTHLGTVPHLTQDTLHTLKHLPCVSQVTLAEHQEVLEEVKDGFRKFAGLHDTILYLSLHDPAAAYPTGYTTNKTVSVWGSGGRIELTVAKFMALLKTVQPDWYQSIADGETWESNTSRKRVRKSVDRTLAHLDKCLLEHQTTPRRCAAVLRLKTESN
;
A
#
# COMPACT_ATOMS: atom_id res chain seq x y z
N MET A 1 5.92 10.19 11.52
CA MET A 1 6.93 9.73 10.54
C MET A 1 7.89 10.86 10.24
N GLN A 2 9.19 10.63 10.44
CA GLN A 2 10.28 11.57 10.20
C GLN A 2 11.40 10.85 9.44
N LEU A 3 11.92 11.46 8.37
CA LEU A 3 12.98 10.88 7.57
C LEU A 3 14.29 11.62 7.85
N GLU A 4 15.26 10.92 8.43
CA GLU A 4 16.59 11.44 8.76
C GLU A 4 17.60 10.93 7.75
N LEU A 5 18.28 11.84 7.05
CA LEU A 5 19.30 11.47 6.06
C LEU A 5 20.69 11.58 6.68
N SER A 6 21.41 10.46 6.71
CA SER A 6 22.80 10.41 7.16
C SER A 6 23.76 10.80 6.04
N ARG A 7 23.45 10.43 4.79
CA ARG A 7 24.28 10.77 3.63
C ARG A 7 23.44 10.84 2.36
N VAL A 8 23.74 11.83 1.52
CA VAL A 8 23.22 11.93 0.16
C VAL A 8 24.40 11.90 -0.80
N VAL A 9 24.48 10.87 -1.65
CA VAL A 9 25.58 10.70 -2.61
C VAL A 9 25.11 11.21 -3.96
N HIS A 10 25.78 12.26 -4.47
CA HIS A 10 25.56 12.86 -5.80
C HIS A 10 24.08 13.13 -6.18
N GLY A 11 23.20 13.34 -5.19
CA GLY A 11 21.76 13.52 -5.40
C GLY A 11 21.00 12.27 -5.86
N THR A 12 21.65 11.11 -6.02
CA THR A 12 21.04 9.89 -6.56
C THR A 12 20.70 8.85 -5.50
N SER A 13 21.50 8.78 -4.43
CA SER A 13 21.34 7.76 -3.38
C SER A 13 21.24 8.42 -2.01
N ARG A 14 20.22 8.02 -1.24
CA ARG A 14 19.92 8.59 0.07
C ARG A 14 20.04 7.49 1.12
N LEU A 15 21.08 7.59 1.95
CA LEU A 15 21.29 6.77 3.12
C LEU A 15 20.67 7.47 4.33
N GLY A 16 19.80 6.79 5.05
CA GLY A 16 19.11 7.38 6.19
C GLY A 16 18.13 6.43 6.85
N VAL A 17 17.38 6.95 7.81
CA VAL A 17 16.44 6.18 8.63
C VAL A 17 15.09 6.91 8.65
N LEU A 18 14.03 6.16 8.39
CA LEU A 18 12.66 6.62 8.59
C LEU A 18 12.21 6.21 9.98
N ARG A 19 11.98 7.20 10.87
CA ARG A 19 11.54 7.01 12.27
C ARG A 19 10.05 7.29 12.45
N GLY A 20 9.49 6.76 13.53
CA GLY A 20 8.08 6.97 13.88
C GLY A 20 7.16 6.43 12.79
N VAL A 21 7.46 5.21 12.36
CA VAL A 21 6.76 4.43 11.34
C VAL A 21 5.66 3.64 12.07
N GLY A 22 4.42 3.66 11.57
CA GLY A 22 3.30 2.95 12.20
C GLY A 22 2.33 3.82 13.03
N ASN A 23 1.16 3.27 13.33
CA ASN A 23 0.08 3.91 14.08
C ASN A 23 0.11 3.61 15.59
N LYS A 24 0.86 2.58 16.01
CA LYS A 24 1.09 2.23 17.42
C LYS A 24 2.37 2.89 17.93
N ALA A 25 2.41 3.16 19.24
CA ALA A 25 3.52 3.79 19.96
C ALA A 25 4.82 2.96 20.03
N GLY A 26 5.07 2.07 19.06
CA GLY A 26 6.35 1.39 18.90
C GLY A 26 7.30 2.25 18.07
N GLU A 27 8.55 2.39 18.51
CA GLU A 27 9.62 3.00 17.71
C GLU A 27 10.08 2.05 16.60
N TYR A 28 9.22 1.83 15.59
CA TYR A 28 9.70 1.20 14.37
C TYR A 28 10.53 2.21 13.58
N SER A 29 11.65 1.72 13.08
CA SER A 29 12.51 2.44 12.16
C SER A 29 12.76 1.59 10.92
N LEU A 30 12.88 2.25 9.77
CA LEU A 30 13.15 1.62 8.49
C LEU A 30 14.39 2.28 7.89
N ASP A 31 15.44 1.49 7.69
CA ASP A 31 16.65 1.95 7.00
C ASP A 31 16.36 2.19 5.51
N THR A 32 17.02 3.19 4.95
CA THR A 32 16.93 3.55 3.53
C THR A 32 18.34 3.59 2.94
N PRO A 33 18.61 2.95 1.78
CA PRO A 33 17.69 2.10 1.02
C PRO A 33 17.36 0.78 1.75
N GLY A 34 16.15 0.27 1.54
CA GLY A 34 15.66 -0.96 2.15
C GLY A 34 14.51 -1.56 1.34
N CYS A 35 13.99 -2.69 1.77
CA CYS A 35 12.84 -3.37 1.17
C CYS A 35 11.73 -3.58 2.19
N LEU A 36 10.55 -3.96 1.70
CA LEU A 36 9.41 -4.39 2.51
C LEU A 36 9.31 -5.91 2.43
N LEU A 37 8.78 -6.54 3.48
CA LEU A 37 8.51 -7.98 3.49
C LEU A 37 7.32 -8.25 2.57
N TYR A 38 7.57 -8.92 1.44
CA TYR A 38 6.52 -9.31 0.51
C TYR A 38 5.62 -10.38 1.13
N THR A 39 4.31 -10.19 1.02
CA THR A 39 3.32 -11.20 1.38
C THR A 39 2.27 -11.34 0.28
N HIS A 40 1.78 -12.56 0.10
CA HIS A 40 0.61 -12.84 -0.72
C HIS A 40 -0.59 -13.04 0.22
N LEU A 41 -1.60 -12.17 0.10
CA LEU A 41 -2.79 -12.14 0.95
C LEU A 41 -2.50 -12.13 2.48
N GLY A 42 -1.38 -11.55 2.91
CA GLY A 42 -0.99 -11.47 4.32
C GLY A 42 -0.04 -12.57 4.80
N THR A 43 0.29 -13.54 3.96
CA THR A 43 1.22 -14.63 4.30
C THR A 43 2.52 -14.52 3.52
N VAL A 44 3.65 -14.78 4.17
CA VAL A 44 4.93 -14.85 3.45
C VAL A 44 4.94 -16.15 2.64
N PRO A 45 5.14 -16.10 1.31
CA PRO A 45 5.06 -17.29 0.48
C PRO A 45 5.99 -18.41 0.98
N HIS A 46 5.45 -19.63 1.05
CA HIS A 46 6.15 -20.86 1.43
C HIS A 46 6.69 -20.90 2.87
N LEU A 47 6.40 -19.91 3.71
CA LEU A 47 6.84 -19.89 5.11
C LEU A 47 5.65 -19.93 6.06
N THR A 48 5.66 -20.91 6.96
CA THR A 48 4.77 -20.88 8.12
C THR A 48 5.21 -19.79 9.09
N GLN A 49 4.33 -19.34 9.97
CA GLN A 49 4.68 -18.33 10.98
C GLN A 49 5.82 -18.83 11.89
N ASP A 50 5.81 -20.10 12.28
CA ASP A 50 6.90 -20.70 13.07
C ASP A 50 8.24 -20.63 12.35
N THR A 51 8.26 -20.92 11.05
CA THR A 51 9.48 -20.83 10.23
C THR A 51 9.93 -19.38 10.09
N LEU A 52 8.99 -18.47 9.84
CA LEU A 52 9.26 -17.04 9.71
C LEU A 52 9.90 -16.47 10.97
N HIS A 53 9.45 -16.88 12.16
CA HIS A 53 10.02 -16.47 13.45
C HIS A 53 11.47 -16.94 13.68
N THR A 54 11.94 -17.96 12.96
CA THR A 54 13.35 -18.39 13.03
C THR A 54 14.28 -17.48 12.22
N LEU A 55 13.74 -16.70 11.28
CA LEU A 55 14.51 -15.80 10.42
C LEU A 55 14.88 -14.52 11.18
N LYS A 56 16.12 -14.08 10.99
CA LYS A 56 16.63 -12.81 11.53
C LYS A 56 16.66 -11.76 10.44
N HIS A 57 16.61 -10.48 10.84
CA HIS A 57 16.73 -9.33 9.93
C HIS A 57 15.61 -9.22 8.89
N LEU A 58 14.39 -9.64 9.24
CA LEU A 58 13.22 -9.40 8.40
C LEU A 58 12.89 -7.89 8.35
N PRO A 59 12.40 -7.37 7.21
CA PRO A 59 11.88 -6.01 7.15
C PRO A 59 10.75 -5.78 8.17
N CYS A 60 10.77 -4.62 8.82
CA CYS A 60 9.75 -4.24 9.82
C CYS A 60 8.40 -3.85 9.22
N VAL A 61 8.31 -3.75 7.89
CA VAL A 61 7.10 -3.40 7.16
C VAL A 61 6.74 -4.56 6.24
N SER A 62 5.55 -5.13 6.44
CA SER A 62 4.96 -6.14 5.57
C SER A 62 4.06 -5.48 4.52
N GLN A 63 4.37 -5.72 3.25
CA GLN A 63 3.52 -5.36 2.13
C GLN A 63 2.41 -6.39 1.98
N VAL A 64 1.17 -5.92 1.90
CA VAL A 64 -0.03 -6.72 1.71
C VAL A 64 -0.83 -6.15 0.54
N THR A 65 -1.38 -7.03 -0.26
CA THR A 65 -2.34 -6.68 -1.31
C THR A 65 -3.65 -7.40 -1.02
N LEU A 66 -4.73 -6.64 -0.78
CA LEU A 66 -6.05 -7.20 -0.52
C LEU A 66 -7.07 -6.45 -1.34
N ALA A 67 -7.89 -7.21 -2.05
CA ALA A 67 -9.07 -6.72 -2.73
C ALA A 67 -10.19 -7.77 -2.73
N GLU A 68 -9.80 -9.03 -2.54
CA GLU A 68 -10.71 -10.15 -2.36
C GLU A 68 -11.15 -10.29 -0.91
N HIS A 69 -12.25 -11.00 -0.71
CA HIS A 69 -12.74 -11.44 0.60
C HIS A 69 -13.06 -10.30 1.58
N GLN A 70 -13.40 -9.10 1.10
CA GLN A 70 -13.73 -7.97 1.98
C GLN A 70 -14.84 -8.33 2.98
N GLU A 71 -15.90 -9.00 2.53
CA GLU A 71 -17.01 -9.45 3.38
C GLU A 71 -16.55 -10.39 4.50
N VAL A 72 -15.64 -11.31 4.18
CA VAL A 72 -15.06 -12.22 5.19
C VAL A 72 -14.21 -11.45 6.18
N LEU A 73 -13.39 -10.51 5.71
CA LEU A 73 -12.54 -9.68 6.56
C LEU A 73 -13.34 -8.79 7.51
N GLU A 74 -14.53 -8.33 7.09
CA GLU A 74 -15.45 -7.54 7.93
C GLU A 74 -16.00 -8.35 9.11
N GLU A 75 -16.20 -9.66 8.93
CA GLU A 75 -16.64 -10.58 9.99
C GLU A 75 -15.51 -11.02 10.94
N VAL A 76 -14.25 -10.76 10.59
CA VAL A 76 -13.12 -11.10 11.47
C VAL A 76 -13.02 -10.12 12.65
N LYS A 77 -13.61 -10.52 13.77
CA LYS A 77 -13.68 -9.75 15.02
C LYS A 77 -12.32 -9.29 15.55
N ASP A 78 -11.29 -10.10 15.36
CA ASP A 78 -9.94 -9.89 15.86
C ASP A 78 -9.06 -9.01 14.94
N GLY A 79 -9.59 -8.61 13.78
CA GLY A 79 -8.90 -7.79 12.78
C GLY A 79 -7.92 -8.55 11.89
N PHE A 80 -7.58 -7.93 10.75
CA PHE A 80 -6.77 -8.55 9.69
C PHE A 80 -5.38 -8.98 10.15
N ARG A 81 -4.69 -8.22 11.01
CA ARG A 81 -3.33 -8.57 11.45
C ARG A 81 -3.27 -9.88 12.21
N LYS A 82 -4.21 -10.07 13.15
CA LYS A 82 -4.30 -11.31 13.93
C LYS A 82 -4.74 -12.47 13.03
N PHE A 83 -5.64 -12.21 12.08
CA PHE A 83 -6.04 -13.19 11.07
C PHE A 83 -4.86 -13.70 10.23
N ALA A 84 -4.02 -12.78 9.74
CA ALA A 84 -2.87 -13.11 8.89
C ALA A 84 -1.64 -13.61 9.69
N GLY A 85 -1.69 -13.61 11.02
CA GLY A 85 -0.53 -13.90 11.87
C GLY A 85 0.59 -12.85 11.75
N LEU A 86 0.28 -11.65 11.26
CA LEU A 86 1.23 -10.54 11.10
C LEU A 86 1.33 -9.75 12.41
N HIS A 87 2.02 -10.35 13.38
CA HIS A 87 2.34 -9.73 14.66
C HIS A 87 3.56 -8.82 14.53
N ASP A 88 3.60 -7.74 15.32
CA ASP A 88 4.78 -6.89 15.50
C ASP A 88 5.45 -6.36 14.22
N THR A 89 4.64 -6.14 13.18
CA THR A 89 5.03 -5.58 11.90
C THR A 89 4.13 -4.41 11.52
N ILE A 90 4.68 -3.51 10.72
CA ILE A 90 3.94 -2.42 10.09
C ILE A 90 3.28 -2.94 8.84
N LEU A 91 2.00 -2.60 8.66
CA LEU A 91 1.23 -3.05 7.53
C LEU A 91 1.15 -1.96 6.47
N TYR A 92 1.71 -2.25 5.30
CA TYR A 92 1.56 -1.43 4.11
C TYR A 92 0.60 -2.11 3.12
N LEU A 93 -0.51 -1.45 2.80
CA LEU A 93 -1.45 -1.93 1.79
C LEU A 93 -1.10 -1.36 0.41
N SER A 94 -0.63 -2.21 -0.51
CA SER A 94 -0.46 -1.86 -1.93
C SER A 94 -1.74 -2.09 -2.73
N LEU A 95 -1.89 -1.36 -3.85
CA LEU A 95 -3.06 -1.50 -4.72
C LEU A 95 -3.00 -2.77 -5.59
N HIS A 96 -1.83 -3.08 -6.13
CA HIS A 96 -1.58 -4.23 -6.98
C HIS A 96 -0.50 -5.12 -6.37
N ASP A 97 -0.59 -6.42 -6.63
CA ASP A 97 0.44 -7.37 -6.23
C ASP A 97 1.61 -7.24 -7.23
N PRO A 98 2.81 -6.84 -6.76
CA PRO A 98 3.96 -6.68 -7.65
C PRO A 98 4.43 -7.98 -8.30
N ALA A 99 4.08 -9.15 -7.74
CA ALA A 99 4.45 -10.44 -8.30
C ALA A 99 3.43 -10.96 -9.34
N ALA A 100 2.26 -10.33 -9.46
CA ALA A 100 1.20 -10.77 -10.37
C ALA A 100 1.06 -9.83 -11.57
N ALA A 101 1.07 -10.40 -12.77
CA ALA A 101 0.70 -9.67 -13.98
C ALA A 101 -0.82 -9.44 -14.02
N TYR A 102 -1.23 -8.27 -14.52
CA TYR A 102 -2.64 -7.94 -14.70
C TYR A 102 -2.86 -7.18 -16.01
N PRO A 103 -4.04 -7.35 -16.65
CA PRO A 103 -4.33 -6.66 -17.90
C PRO A 103 -4.59 -5.16 -17.69
N THR A 104 -4.25 -4.35 -18.69
CA THR A 104 -4.41 -2.89 -18.66
C THR A 104 -5.71 -2.44 -19.34
N GLY A 105 -6.07 -1.16 -19.20
CA GLY A 105 -7.23 -0.57 -19.88
C GLY A 105 -8.53 -0.58 -19.07
N TYR A 106 -8.48 -0.97 -17.80
CA TYR A 106 -9.65 -1.07 -16.93
C TYR A 106 -9.76 0.07 -15.92
N THR A 107 -8.86 1.06 -15.99
CA THR A 107 -8.93 2.25 -15.16
C THR A 107 -9.80 3.35 -15.77
N THR A 108 -10.84 3.76 -15.04
CA THR A 108 -11.79 4.80 -15.42
C THR A 108 -11.63 6.07 -14.57
N ASN A 109 -12.52 7.05 -14.72
CA ASN A 109 -12.52 8.22 -13.83
C ASN A 109 -13.19 7.92 -12.47
N LYS A 110 -13.88 6.78 -12.35
CA LYS A 110 -14.67 6.41 -11.17
C LYS A 110 -14.06 5.22 -10.44
N THR A 111 -13.41 4.32 -11.17
CA THR A 111 -12.96 3.02 -10.70
C THR A 111 -11.55 2.69 -11.17
N VAL A 112 -10.84 1.93 -10.35
CA VAL A 112 -9.61 1.21 -10.72
C VAL A 112 -9.90 -0.27 -10.58
N SER A 113 -9.46 -1.09 -11.52
CA SER A 113 -9.60 -2.55 -11.42
C SER A 113 -8.36 -3.17 -10.81
N VAL A 114 -8.57 -4.19 -10.01
CA VAL A 114 -7.54 -5.08 -9.46
C VAL A 114 -7.94 -6.52 -9.79
N TRP A 115 -6.97 -7.43 -9.73
CA TRP A 115 -7.16 -8.84 -10.06
C TRP A 115 -6.72 -9.69 -8.90
N GLY A 116 -7.57 -10.64 -8.54
CA GLY A 116 -7.21 -11.70 -7.60
C GLY A 116 -7.53 -13.06 -8.18
N SER A 117 -7.53 -14.07 -7.32
CA SER A 117 -7.81 -15.46 -7.66
C SER A 117 -9.20 -15.67 -8.31
N GLY A 118 -10.20 -14.89 -7.91
CA GLY A 118 -11.56 -14.88 -8.46
C GLY A 118 -11.74 -14.01 -9.70
N GLY A 119 -10.68 -13.37 -10.19
CA GLY A 119 -10.70 -12.53 -11.40
C GLY A 119 -10.78 -11.03 -11.10
N ARG A 120 -11.46 -10.29 -11.98
CA ARG A 120 -11.46 -8.81 -11.98
C ARG A 120 -12.38 -8.23 -10.92
N ILE A 121 -11.85 -7.31 -10.11
CA ILE A 121 -12.57 -6.59 -9.06
C ILE A 121 -12.51 -5.10 -9.36
N GLU A 122 -13.68 -4.45 -9.47
CA GLU A 122 -13.75 -3.01 -9.66
C GLU A 122 -13.82 -2.28 -8.31
N LEU A 123 -12.78 -1.49 -8.02
CA LEU A 123 -12.68 -0.67 -6.83
C LEU A 123 -13.11 0.77 -7.12
N THR A 124 -14.15 1.21 -6.43
CA THR A 124 -14.47 2.64 -6.26
C THR A 124 -13.68 3.18 -5.06
N VAL A 125 -13.57 4.51 -4.94
CA VAL A 125 -13.00 5.15 -3.74
C VAL A 125 -13.71 4.64 -2.48
N ALA A 126 -15.04 4.59 -2.49
CA ALA A 126 -15.84 4.16 -1.34
C ALA A 126 -15.55 2.71 -0.93
N LYS A 127 -15.50 1.78 -1.89
CA LYS A 127 -15.15 0.37 -1.63
C LYS A 127 -13.74 0.24 -1.07
N PHE A 128 -12.79 0.96 -1.67
CA PHE A 128 -11.40 0.98 -1.20
C PHE A 128 -11.27 1.53 0.22
N MET A 129 -11.97 2.61 0.53
CA MET A 129 -12.00 3.20 1.87
C MET A 129 -12.67 2.27 2.90
N ALA A 130 -13.71 1.53 2.52
CA ALA A 130 -14.32 0.51 3.37
C ALA A 130 -13.33 -0.62 3.69
N LEU A 131 -12.61 -1.12 2.68
CA LEU A 131 -11.53 -2.09 2.88
C LEU A 131 -10.46 -1.56 3.84
N LEU A 132 -10.03 -0.31 3.71
CA LEU A 132 -9.05 0.30 4.63
C LEU A 132 -9.56 0.36 6.08
N LYS A 133 -10.86 0.58 6.29
CA LYS A 133 -11.49 0.58 7.62
C LYS A 133 -11.47 -0.82 8.25
N THR A 134 -11.61 -1.86 7.44
CA THR A 134 -11.55 -3.27 7.86
C THR A 134 -10.12 -3.71 8.15
N VAL A 135 -9.19 -3.44 7.23
CA VAL A 135 -7.80 -3.90 7.31
C VAL A 135 -6.99 -3.11 8.33
N GLN A 136 -7.27 -1.82 8.51
CA GLN A 136 -6.56 -0.89 9.40
C GLN A 136 -5.01 -0.97 9.21
N PRO A 137 -4.51 -0.75 7.98
CA PRO A 137 -3.08 -0.72 7.76
C PRO A 137 -2.43 0.48 8.45
N ASP A 138 -1.11 0.47 8.57
CA ASP A 138 -0.36 1.65 9.00
C ASP A 138 -0.19 2.63 7.85
N TRP A 139 0.10 2.08 6.67
CA TRP A 139 0.32 2.79 5.42
C TRP A 139 -0.53 2.19 4.32
N TYR A 140 -0.92 3.02 3.35
CA TYR A 140 -1.53 2.52 2.14
C TYR A 140 -1.14 3.34 0.92
N GLN A 141 -1.17 2.68 -0.22
CA GLN A 141 -1.15 3.32 -1.53
C GLN A 141 -2.57 3.77 -1.88
N SER A 142 -2.77 5.06 -2.16
CA SER A 142 -4.06 5.53 -2.67
C SER A 142 -4.38 4.87 -4.03
N ILE A 143 -5.66 4.62 -4.29
CA ILE A 143 -6.12 4.24 -5.64
C ILE A 143 -5.60 5.24 -6.69
N ALA A 144 -4.96 4.71 -7.73
CA ALA A 144 -4.24 5.49 -8.72
C ALA A 144 -4.34 4.85 -10.10
N ASP A 145 -4.16 5.65 -11.14
CA ASP A 145 -4.08 5.19 -12.52
C ASP A 145 -2.61 4.98 -12.89
N GLY A 146 -2.11 3.75 -12.69
CA GLY A 146 -0.71 3.37 -12.93
C GLY A 146 -0.43 2.76 -14.30
N GLU A 147 -1.42 2.72 -15.21
CA GLU A 147 -1.32 2.04 -16.51
C GLU A 147 -0.67 2.93 -17.59
N THR A 148 0.49 3.52 -17.30
CA THR A 148 1.22 4.41 -18.23
C THR A 148 2.65 3.96 -18.55
N TRP A 149 3.01 2.75 -18.16
CA TRP A 149 4.35 2.18 -18.37
C TRP A 149 4.55 1.63 -19.79
N GLU A 150 3.49 1.51 -20.59
CA GLU A 150 3.58 1.05 -21.99
C GLU A 150 4.33 2.06 -22.86
N SER A 151 5.25 1.58 -23.71
CA SER A 151 6.19 2.40 -24.50
C SER A 151 5.52 3.38 -25.47
N ASN A 152 4.28 3.11 -25.89
CA ASN A 152 3.50 3.93 -26.83
C ASN A 152 2.43 4.80 -26.15
N THR A 153 2.52 5.01 -24.84
CA THR A 153 1.55 5.81 -24.10
C THR A 153 1.57 7.27 -24.54
N SER A 154 0.46 7.75 -25.12
CA SER A 154 0.36 9.15 -25.55
C SER A 154 0.43 10.13 -24.37
N ARG A 155 0.94 11.35 -24.61
CA ARG A 155 0.92 12.46 -23.63
C ARG A 155 -0.48 12.72 -23.05
N LYS A 156 -1.53 12.55 -23.87
CA LYS A 156 -2.93 12.67 -23.45
C LYS A 156 -3.31 11.61 -22.40
N ARG A 157 -2.85 10.37 -22.57
CA ARG A 157 -3.10 9.26 -21.63
C ARG A 157 -2.35 9.45 -20.31
N VAL A 158 -1.11 9.95 -20.37
CA VAL A 158 -0.31 10.31 -19.18
C VAL A 158 -0.98 11.43 -18.39
N ARG A 159 -1.39 12.53 -19.06
CA ARG A 159 -2.10 13.62 -18.39
C ARG A 159 -3.38 13.12 -17.70
N LYS A 160 -4.15 12.27 -18.39
CA LYS A 160 -5.36 11.68 -17.83
C LYS A 160 -5.09 10.82 -16.59
N SER A 161 -3.98 10.08 -16.54
CA SER A 161 -3.64 9.26 -15.38
C SER A 161 -3.29 10.11 -14.16
N VAL A 162 -2.56 11.21 -14.37
CA VAL A 162 -2.26 12.20 -13.32
C VAL A 162 -3.53 12.83 -12.79
N ASP A 163 -4.40 13.34 -13.67
CA ASP A 163 -5.66 14.00 -13.29
C ASP A 163 -6.57 13.05 -12.50
N ARG A 164 -6.68 11.78 -12.94
CA ARG A 164 -7.45 10.74 -12.23
C ARG A 164 -6.86 10.43 -10.87
N THR A 165 -5.55 10.23 -10.79
CA THR A 165 -4.87 9.88 -9.54
C THR A 165 -5.01 10.99 -8.51
N LEU A 166 -4.87 12.26 -8.90
CA LEU A 166 -5.13 13.40 -8.02
C LEU A 166 -6.58 13.45 -7.56
N ALA A 167 -7.54 13.30 -8.49
CA ALA A 167 -8.97 13.30 -8.14
C ALA A 167 -9.36 12.13 -7.21
N HIS A 168 -8.71 10.97 -7.35
CA HIS A 168 -8.90 9.84 -6.44
C HIS A 168 -8.27 10.09 -5.07
N LEU A 169 -7.06 10.63 -5.03
CA LEU A 169 -6.37 11.01 -3.80
C LEU A 169 -7.19 12.03 -2.99
N ASP A 170 -7.69 13.09 -3.62
CA ASP A 170 -8.50 14.12 -2.96
C ASP A 170 -9.74 13.52 -2.28
N LYS A 171 -10.40 12.56 -2.95
CA LYS A 171 -11.55 11.83 -2.37
C LYS A 171 -11.13 10.94 -1.20
N CYS A 172 -10.01 10.22 -1.31
CA CYS A 172 -9.49 9.42 -0.20
C CYS A 172 -9.13 10.27 1.04
N LEU A 173 -8.58 11.47 0.82
CA LEU A 173 -8.23 12.41 1.89
C LEU A 173 -9.48 13.02 2.52
N LEU A 174 -10.49 13.35 1.73
CA LEU A 174 -11.78 13.84 2.24
C LEU A 174 -12.44 12.79 3.16
N GLU A 175 -12.49 11.53 2.73
CA GLU A 175 -13.01 10.41 3.53
C GLU A 175 -12.20 10.15 4.82
N HIS A 176 -10.90 10.46 4.82
CA HIS A 176 -10.06 10.40 6.03
C HIS A 176 -10.45 11.48 7.04
N GLN A 177 -10.70 12.70 6.57
CA GLN A 177 -11.04 13.84 7.44
C GLN A 177 -12.40 13.66 8.10
N THR A 178 -13.35 13.02 7.42
CA THR A 178 -14.71 12.78 7.93
C THR A 178 -14.79 11.56 8.83
N THR A 179 -13.79 10.67 8.84
CA THR A 179 -13.78 9.47 9.66
C THR A 179 -13.05 9.72 11.01
N PRO A 180 -13.71 9.54 12.17
CA PRO A 180 -13.10 9.86 13.48
C PRO A 180 -11.90 8.99 13.88
N ARG A 181 -11.76 7.80 13.29
CA ARG A 181 -10.60 6.93 13.50
C ARG A 181 -9.50 7.34 12.53
N ARG A 182 -8.30 7.61 13.05
CA ARG A 182 -7.09 7.81 12.24
C ARG A 182 -6.84 6.56 11.39
N CYS A 183 -7.42 6.54 10.20
CA CYS A 183 -7.01 5.64 9.14
C CYS A 183 -5.58 6.03 8.75
N ALA A 184 -4.76 5.01 8.48
CA ALA A 184 -3.39 5.01 7.98
C ALA A 184 -2.80 6.31 7.36
N ALA A 185 -1.46 6.44 7.42
CA ALA A 185 -0.79 7.47 6.64
C ALA A 185 -0.85 7.17 5.13
N VAL A 186 -1.29 8.15 4.33
CA VAL A 186 -1.29 8.05 2.86
C VAL A 186 0.13 8.28 2.34
N LEU A 187 0.71 7.30 1.65
CA LEU A 187 2.00 7.48 1.01
C LEU A 187 1.83 8.26 -0.29
N ARG A 188 2.27 9.53 -0.30
CA ARG A 188 2.37 10.37 -1.49
C ARG A 188 3.82 10.47 -1.92
N LEU A 189 4.15 9.93 -3.09
CA LEU A 189 5.40 10.28 -3.77
C LEU A 189 5.25 11.71 -4.28
N LYS A 190 5.81 12.69 -3.55
CA LYS A 190 6.00 14.03 -4.09
C LYS A 190 7.18 13.97 -5.05
N THR A 191 6.92 14.10 -6.34
CA THR A 191 7.95 14.50 -7.30
C THR A 191 7.99 16.03 -7.29
N GLU A 192 8.94 16.60 -6.57
CA GLU A 192 9.31 18.00 -6.77
C GLU A 192 10.19 18.05 -8.02
N SER A 193 9.62 18.54 -9.13
CA SER A 193 10.40 18.96 -10.29
C SER A 193 10.96 20.34 -10.00
N ASN A 194 12.29 20.43 -9.84
CA ASN A 194 13.03 21.68 -9.93
C ASN A 194 12.88 22.30 -11.33
#